data_AF-A0A1C9WXS7-F1
#
_entry.id   AF-A0A1C9WXS7-F1
#
_cell.length_a   1.000
_cell.length_b   1.000
_cell.length_c   1.000
_cell.angle_alpha   90.00
_cell.angle_beta   90.00
_cell.angle_gamma   90.00
#
_symmetry.space_group_name_H-M   'P 1'
#
loop_
_entity.id
_entity.type
_entity.pdbx_description
1 polymer ?
#
loop_
_entity_poly.entity_id
_entity_poly.type
_entity_poly.pdbx_seq_one_letter_code
_entity_poly.pdbx_strand_id
1 'polypeptide(L)'
;MMRELATLMLYLTGLILVLRAPYALGARASRPGWLAGTCGLIAIICLGFVVPVPTLDAAMGSMGYWNLLGATSTTLAFHFMYRAILIHTSKASPPYYRVFLGLGIVTYSVAFTMISGEQNRFTSVETFIAALIGQPWTAIYLSAYLSLVAIIAALSLGAILGSSKRSKIFIAGFSLVVLGNTVDVILLWMQHLNVVSAPLSTLLYSVYVAAFFSGAILLCVGFLRGSVRSLREYCTFLFYALRLRRVLGRAGLDKRPLLDVAREPKIACYQMLIHVRDLVTLKGFALNTPELNLTHKADALLIDSPLKTST
;
A
#
# COMPACT_ATOMS: atom_id res chain seq x y z
N MET A 1 5.37 25.72 5.93
CA MET A 1 4.26 25.34 5.04
C MET A 1 4.42 23.99 4.32
N MET A 2 5.30 23.79 3.32
CA MET A 2 5.38 22.49 2.60
C MET A 2 5.79 21.30 3.51
N ARG A 3 6.73 21.52 4.44
CA ARG A 3 7.17 20.50 5.40
C ARG A 3 6.07 20.09 6.39
N GLU A 4 5.23 21.04 6.81
CA GLU A 4 4.11 20.79 7.72
C GLU A 4 2.99 20.00 7.03
N LEU A 5 2.69 20.33 5.77
CA LEU A 5 1.73 19.58 4.97
C LEU A 5 2.18 18.13 4.72
N ALA A 6 3.46 17.92 4.37
CA ALA A 6 4.02 16.58 4.21
C ALA A 6 3.95 15.77 5.51
N THR A 7 4.28 16.41 6.63
CA THR A 7 4.23 15.80 7.96
C THR A 7 2.80 15.43 8.36
N LEU A 8 1.83 16.31 8.12
CA LEU A 8 0.41 16.05 8.37
C LEU A 8 -0.13 14.91 7.50
N MET A 9 0.22 14.87 6.21
CA MET A 9 -0.14 13.77 5.32
C MET A 9 0.45 12.44 5.78
N LEU A 10 1.68 12.46 6.29
CA LEU A 10 2.33 11.28 6.86
C LEU A 10 1.59 10.77 8.10
N TYR A 11 1.25 11.67 9.03
CA TYR A 11 0.48 11.31 10.24
C TYR A 11 -0.92 10.79 9.90
N LEU A 12 -1.62 11.43 8.96
CA LEU A 12 -2.94 10.97 8.51
C LEU A 12 -2.86 9.59 7.86
N THR A 13 -1.84 9.35 7.03
CA THR A 13 -1.62 8.04 6.42
C THR A 13 -1.31 6.97 7.46
N GLY A 14 -0.45 7.29 8.45
CA GLY A 14 -0.15 6.43 9.59
C GLY A 14 -1.40 6.09 10.39
N LEU A 15 -2.22 7.09 10.71
CA LEU A 15 -3.49 6.90 11.43
C LEU A 15 -4.44 5.98 10.66
N ILE A 16 -4.61 6.18 9.36
CA ILE A 16 -5.45 5.32 8.51
C ILE A 16 -4.94 3.87 8.52
N LEU A 17 -3.61 3.66 8.46
CA LEU A 17 -3.03 2.33 8.50
C LEU A 17 -3.24 1.63 9.84
N VAL A 18 -3.09 2.35 10.96
CA VAL A 18 -3.35 1.82 12.30
C VAL A 18 -4.83 1.45 12.47
N LEU A 19 -5.74 2.37 12.09
CA LEU A 19 -7.18 2.12 12.19
C LEU A 19 -7.64 0.95 11.30
N ARG A 20 -6.96 0.72 10.17
CA ARG A 20 -7.25 -0.39 9.26
C ARG A 20 -6.60 -1.71 9.68
N ALA A 21 -5.63 -1.69 10.61
CA ALA A 21 -4.87 -2.89 10.98
C ALA A 21 -5.76 -4.07 11.45
N PRO A 22 -6.78 -3.90 12.32
CA PRO A 22 -7.62 -5.01 12.75
C PRO A 22 -8.34 -5.70 11.59
N TYR A 23 -8.87 -4.89 10.65
CA TYR A 23 -9.54 -5.39 9.44
C TYR A 23 -8.56 -6.06 8.48
N ALA A 24 -7.41 -5.43 8.25
CA ALA A 24 -6.40 -5.94 7.33
C ALA A 24 -5.81 -7.26 7.81
N LEU A 25 -5.52 -7.38 9.11
CA LEU A 25 -4.96 -8.60 9.70
C LEU A 25 -6.00 -9.73 9.74
N GLY A 26 -7.28 -9.41 9.95
CA GLY A 26 -8.39 -10.37 9.93
C GLY A 26 -8.67 -10.96 8.55
N ALA A 27 -8.68 -10.13 7.49
CA ALA A 27 -9.05 -10.57 6.14
C ALA A 27 -7.83 -10.77 5.23
N ARG A 28 -7.58 -12.02 4.80
CA ARG A 28 -6.45 -12.36 3.89
C ARG A 28 -6.41 -11.50 2.63
N ALA A 29 -7.58 -11.17 2.07
CA ALA A 29 -7.69 -10.33 0.88
C ALA A 29 -7.25 -8.87 1.09
N SER A 30 -7.34 -8.37 2.33
CA SER A 30 -7.02 -6.98 2.69
C SER A 30 -5.57 -6.78 3.12
N ARG A 31 -4.86 -7.85 3.49
CA ARG A 31 -3.46 -7.80 3.97
C ARG A 31 -2.50 -7.14 2.98
N PRO A 32 -2.50 -7.48 1.67
CA PRO A 32 -1.52 -6.89 0.75
C PRO A 32 -1.69 -5.38 0.61
N GLY A 33 -2.93 -4.88 0.57
CA GLY A 33 -3.16 -3.43 0.54
C GLY A 33 -2.59 -2.73 1.77
N TRP A 34 -2.78 -3.29 2.96
CA TRP A 34 -2.23 -2.71 4.19
C TRP A 34 -0.70 -2.74 4.21
N LEU A 35 -0.09 -3.88 3.85
CA LEU A 35 1.37 -4.02 3.77
C LEU A 35 1.97 -3.05 2.73
N ALA A 36 1.31 -2.85 1.59
CA ALA A 36 1.73 -1.87 0.59
C ALA A 36 1.80 -0.46 1.17
N GLY A 37 0.78 -0.06 1.94
CA GLY A 37 0.75 1.23 2.62
C GLY A 37 1.83 1.36 3.70
N THR A 38 2.03 0.32 4.53
CA THR A 38 3.07 0.32 5.57
C THR A 38 4.47 0.44 4.98
N CYS A 39 4.79 -0.36 3.95
CA CYS A 39 6.08 -0.28 3.27
C CYS A 39 6.26 1.07 2.54
N GLY A 40 5.19 1.60 1.93
CA GLY A 40 5.22 2.94 1.32
C GLY A 40 5.49 4.05 2.34
N LEU A 41 4.92 3.95 3.53
CA LEU A 41 5.16 4.89 4.64
C LEU A 41 6.63 4.84 5.09
N ILE A 42 7.19 3.65 5.27
CA ILE A 42 8.61 3.48 5.64
C ILE A 42 9.52 4.07 4.55
N ALA A 43 9.22 3.83 3.28
CA ALA A 43 9.97 4.41 2.16
C ALA A 43 9.98 5.94 2.20
N ILE A 44 8.83 6.58 2.45
CA ILE A 44 8.73 8.05 2.57
C ILE A 44 9.53 8.56 3.78
N ILE A 45 9.49 7.86 4.91
CA ILE A 45 10.30 8.22 6.09
C ILE A 45 11.79 8.19 5.73
N CYS A 46 12.24 7.18 4.99
CA CYS A 46 13.64 7.05 4.55
C CYS A 46 14.10 8.19 3.62
N LEU A 47 13.20 8.96 3.01
CA LEU A 47 13.57 10.13 2.20
C LEU A 47 14.02 11.33 3.04
N GLY A 48 13.88 11.30 4.37
CA GLY A 48 14.41 12.34 5.23
C GLY A 48 13.48 13.54 5.48
N PHE A 49 12.27 13.55 4.92
CA PHE A 49 11.36 14.70 4.99
C PHE A 49 10.87 15.00 6.42
N VAL A 50 10.60 13.93 7.18
CA VAL A 50 10.05 14.03 8.55
C VAL A 50 11.15 13.79 9.57
N VAL A 51 11.83 12.66 9.49
CA VAL A 51 12.99 12.35 10.33
C VAL A 51 14.25 12.58 9.49
N PRO A 52 15.17 13.46 9.90
CA PRO A 52 16.41 13.69 9.15
C PRO A 52 17.18 12.40 8.90
N VAL A 53 17.72 12.24 7.68
CA VAL A 53 18.51 11.06 7.28
C VAL A 53 19.61 10.71 8.27
N PRO A 54 20.42 11.66 8.79
CA PRO A 54 21.47 11.33 9.77
C PRO A 54 20.92 10.68 11.05
N THR A 55 19.73 11.08 11.50
CA THR A 55 19.08 10.50 12.68
C THR A 55 18.59 9.09 12.40
N LEU A 56 18.01 8.84 11.21
CA LEU A 56 17.63 7.50 10.79
C LEU A 56 18.84 6.58 10.67
N ASP A 57 19.90 7.06 10.03
CA ASP A 57 21.11 6.29 9.83
C ASP A 57 21.82 5.97 11.16
N ALA A 58 21.88 6.93 12.09
CA ALA A 58 22.40 6.71 13.43
C ALA A 58 21.64 5.60 14.17
N ALA A 59 20.31 5.54 14.04
CA ALA A 59 19.50 4.47 14.63
C ALA A 59 19.78 3.09 14.00
N MET A 60 20.37 3.05 12.80
CA MET A 60 20.74 1.83 12.07
C MET A 60 22.24 1.52 12.11
N GLY A 61 23.00 2.21 12.96
CA GLY A 61 24.44 1.96 13.15
C GLY A 61 25.37 2.79 12.25
N SER A 62 24.85 3.83 11.59
CA SER A 62 25.63 4.80 10.80
C SER A 62 26.42 4.17 9.65
N MET A 63 25.79 3.28 8.89
CA MET A 63 26.40 2.56 7.76
C MET A 63 25.77 2.89 6.40
N GLY A 64 24.79 3.81 6.34
CA GLY A 64 24.03 4.13 5.13
C GLY A 64 22.83 3.21 4.85
N TYR A 65 22.50 2.28 5.76
CA TYR A 65 21.43 1.29 5.56
C TYR A 65 20.04 1.89 5.36
N TRP A 66 19.84 3.16 5.71
CA TRP A 66 18.60 3.88 5.42
C TRP A 66 18.24 3.88 3.93
N ASN A 67 19.24 3.93 3.05
CA ASN A 67 19.03 3.94 1.61
C ASN A 67 18.53 2.56 1.13
N LEU A 68 19.20 1.50 1.61
CA LEU A 68 18.78 0.12 1.34
C LEU A 68 17.38 -0.18 1.91
N LEU A 69 17.08 0.31 3.11
CA LEU A 69 15.76 0.20 3.71
C LEU A 69 14.69 0.93 2.88
N GLY A 70 15.00 2.13 2.37
CA GLY A 70 14.13 2.90 1.49
C GLY A 70 13.85 2.18 0.17
N ALA A 71 14.89 1.66 -0.49
CA ALA A 71 14.77 0.89 -1.73
C ALA A 71 13.97 -0.41 -1.53
N THR A 72 14.26 -1.15 -0.45
CA THR A 72 13.56 -2.39 -0.10
C THR A 72 12.10 -2.12 0.21
N SER A 73 11.82 -1.10 1.03
CA SER A 73 10.45 -0.73 1.39
C SER A 73 9.65 -0.27 0.18
N THR A 74 10.26 0.50 -0.74
CA THR A 74 9.60 0.89 -1.99
C THR A 74 9.28 -0.33 -2.86
N THR A 75 10.25 -1.23 -3.02
CA THR A 75 10.07 -2.47 -3.78
C THR A 75 8.93 -3.32 -3.20
N LEU A 76 8.91 -3.50 -1.88
CA LEU A 76 7.86 -4.23 -1.19
C LEU A 76 6.50 -3.54 -1.29
N ALA A 77 6.45 -2.20 -1.24
CA ALA A 77 5.22 -1.45 -1.44
C ALA A 77 4.59 -1.75 -2.81
N PHE A 78 5.39 -1.70 -3.87
CA PHE A 78 4.95 -2.05 -5.23
C PHE A 78 4.57 -3.53 -5.34
N HIS A 79 5.33 -4.44 -4.73
CA HIS A 79 5.01 -5.86 -4.68
C HIS A 79 3.65 -6.12 -4.03
N PHE A 80 3.40 -5.56 -2.84
CA PHE A 80 2.16 -5.76 -2.13
C PHE A 80 0.98 -5.08 -2.83
N MET A 81 1.20 -3.95 -3.50
CA MET A 81 0.22 -3.31 -4.38
C MET A 81 -0.15 -4.24 -5.55
N TYR A 82 0.85 -4.82 -6.22
CA TYR A 82 0.64 -5.81 -7.28
C TYR A 82 -0.18 -7.01 -6.78
N ARG A 83 0.14 -7.54 -5.60
CA ARG A 83 -0.62 -8.63 -4.97
C ARG A 83 -2.08 -8.22 -4.68
N ALA A 84 -2.31 -6.99 -4.21
CA ALA A 84 -3.66 -6.48 -4.00
C ALA A 84 -4.45 -6.36 -5.33
N ILE A 85 -3.79 -5.91 -6.40
CA ILE A 85 -4.37 -5.81 -7.75
C ILE A 85 -4.75 -7.19 -8.28
N LEU A 86 -3.88 -8.19 -8.14
CA LEU A 86 -4.18 -9.56 -8.55
C LEU A 86 -5.42 -10.11 -7.85
N ILE A 87 -5.56 -9.87 -6.54
CA ILE A 87 -6.76 -10.27 -5.77
C ILE A 87 -8.01 -9.55 -6.31
N HIS A 88 -7.92 -8.24 -6.57
CA HIS A 88 -9.05 -7.46 -7.07
C HIS A 88 -9.45 -7.79 -8.51
N THR A 89 -8.49 -8.23 -9.32
CA THR A 89 -8.71 -8.62 -10.73
C THR A 89 -8.95 -10.11 -10.91
N SER A 90 -8.95 -10.89 -9.81
CA SER A 90 -9.05 -12.36 -9.81
C SER A 90 -8.03 -13.04 -10.72
N LYS A 91 -6.81 -12.48 -10.79
CA LYS A 91 -5.71 -12.98 -11.62
C LYS A 91 -4.66 -13.72 -10.78
N ALA A 92 -4.06 -14.73 -11.37
CA ALA A 92 -2.90 -15.40 -10.79
C ALA A 92 -1.61 -14.63 -11.05
N SER A 93 -0.66 -14.70 -10.13
CA SER A 93 0.72 -14.24 -10.37
C SER A 93 1.45 -15.25 -11.25
N PRO A 94 2.33 -14.81 -12.16
CA PRO A 94 3.23 -15.70 -12.88
C PRO A 94 4.07 -16.55 -11.91
N PRO A 95 4.38 -17.82 -12.24
CA PRO A 95 5.10 -18.72 -11.34
C PRO A 95 6.53 -18.24 -11.02
N TYR A 96 7.21 -17.63 -12.00
CA TYR A 96 8.57 -17.12 -11.86
C TYR A 96 8.68 -15.82 -11.03
N TYR A 97 7.55 -15.14 -10.76
CA TYR A 97 7.55 -13.80 -10.17
C TYR A 97 8.24 -13.74 -8.80
N ARG A 98 8.03 -14.75 -7.95
CA ARG A 98 8.62 -14.79 -6.59
C ARG A 98 10.14 -14.97 -6.63
N VAL A 99 10.61 -15.82 -7.53
CA VAL A 99 12.04 -16.05 -7.73
C VAL A 99 12.69 -14.78 -8.26
N PHE A 100 12.07 -14.14 -9.26
CA PHE A 100 12.56 -12.88 -9.81
C PHE A 100 12.62 -11.75 -8.76
N LEU A 101 11.58 -11.62 -7.93
CA LEU A 101 11.56 -10.66 -6.83
C LEU A 101 12.69 -10.93 -5.82
N GLY A 102 12.85 -12.19 -5.39
CA GLY A 102 13.90 -12.57 -4.44
C GLY A 102 15.29 -12.30 -4.99
N LEU A 103 15.55 -12.72 -6.23
CA LEU A 103 16.82 -12.44 -6.91
C LEU A 103 17.08 -10.95 -7.05
N GLY A 104 16.09 -10.16 -7.47
CA GLY A 104 16.26 -8.71 -7.59
C GLY A 104 16.62 -8.04 -6.26
N ILE A 105 15.96 -8.43 -5.16
CA ILE A 105 16.26 -7.94 -3.81
C ILE A 105 17.68 -8.30 -3.38
N VAL A 106 18.07 -9.57 -3.56
CA VAL A 106 19.42 -10.03 -3.24
C VAL A 106 20.46 -9.26 -4.08
N THR A 107 20.23 -9.11 -5.39
CA THR A 107 21.16 -8.42 -6.30
C THR A 107 21.43 -6.99 -5.87
N TYR A 108 20.41 -6.16 -5.64
CA TYR A 108 20.66 -4.77 -5.22
C TYR A 108 21.24 -4.72 -3.79
N SER A 109 20.86 -5.63 -2.90
CA SER A 109 21.38 -5.66 -1.53
C SER A 109 22.88 -6.00 -1.50
N VAL A 110 23.29 -7.01 -2.26
CA VAL A 110 24.70 -7.40 -2.40
C VAL A 110 25.48 -6.26 -3.06
N ALA A 111 24.97 -5.70 -4.17
CA ALA A 111 25.62 -4.57 -4.84
C ALA A 111 25.83 -3.39 -3.87
N PHE A 112 24.84 -3.07 -3.04
CA PHE A 112 24.93 -2.02 -2.03
C PHE A 112 26.07 -2.27 -1.03
N THR A 113 26.24 -3.50 -0.56
CA THR A 113 27.33 -3.86 0.37
C THR A 113 28.72 -3.79 -0.25
N MET A 114 28.83 -3.80 -1.58
CA MET A 114 30.09 -3.70 -2.31
C MET A 114 30.48 -2.27 -2.68
N ILE A 115 29.60 -1.28 -2.45
CA ILE A 115 29.90 0.13 -2.67
C ILE A 115 30.94 0.59 -1.64
N SER A 116 32.08 1.05 -2.14
CA SER A 116 33.20 1.48 -1.30
C SER A 116 33.01 2.91 -0.80
N GLY A 117 33.40 3.17 0.45
CA GLY A 117 33.38 4.50 1.06
C GLY A 117 32.36 4.66 2.20
N GLU A 118 32.44 5.80 2.87
CA GLU A 118 31.59 6.13 4.02
C GLU A 118 30.20 6.62 3.56
N GLN A 119 29.27 5.67 3.43
CA GLN A 119 27.90 5.92 2.97
C GLN A 119 27.06 6.75 3.96
N ASN A 120 27.48 6.81 5.22
CA ASN A 120 26.84 7.57 6.30
C ASN A 120 27.05 9.08 6.21
N ARG A 121 27.97 9.55 5.35
CA ARG A 121 28.25 10.98 5.15
C ARG A 121 27.19 11.69 4.31
N PHE A 122 26.31 10.94 3.63
CA PHE A 122 25.32 11.51 2.72
C PHE A 122 24.00 11.80 3.42
N THR A 123 23.49 13.01 3.25
CA THR A 123 22.25 13.48 3.87
C THR A 123 21.02 13.29 2.98
N SER A 124 21.21 12.90 1.72
CA SER A 124 20.13 12.63 0.76
C SER A 124 20.54 11.60 -0.29
N VAL A 125 19.55 10.97 -0.93
CA VAL A 125 19.78 10.00 -2.02
C VAL A 125 20.50 10.68 -3.19
N GLU A 126 20.12 11.91 -3.52
CA GLU A 126 20.72 12.69 -4.61
C GLU A 126 22.22 12.92 -4.41
N THR A 127 22.62 13.31 -3.19
CA THR A 127 24.05 13.51 -2.85
C THR A 127 24.83 12.20 -2.88
N PHE A 128 24.21 11.10 -2.44
CA PHE A 128 24.80 9.75 -2.52
C PHE A 128 25.02 9.33 -3.97
N ILE A 129 24.02 9.49 -4.84
CA ILE A 129 24.12 9.13 -6.26
C ILE A 129 25.19 9.98 -6.93
N ALA A 130 25.12 11.31 -6.80
CA ALA A 130 26.06 12.22 -7.45
C ALA A 130 27.53 11.92 -7.08
N ALA A 131 27.79 11.55 -5.82
CA ALA A 131 29.14 11.27 -5.34
C ALA A 131 29.67 9.88 -5.72
N LEU A 132 28.80 8.87 -5.80
CA LEU A 132 29.22 7.47 -5.93
C LEU A 132 28.85 6.83 -7.27
N ILE A 133 28.21 7.57 -8.19
CA ILE A 133 27.80 7.04 -9.50
C ILE A 133 28.96 6.50 -10.34
N GLY A 134 30.18 7.01 -10.14
CA GLY A 134 31.37 6.50 -10.82
C GLY A 134 31.73 5.06 -10.41
N GLN A 135 31.23 4.55 -9.28
CA GLN A 135 31.47 3.17 -8.88
C GLN A 135 30.49 2.22 -9.58
N PRO A 136 30.96 1.09 -10.17
CA PRO A 136 30.10 0.16 -10.88
C PRO A 136 29.03 -0.47 -9.97
N TRP A 137 29.36 -0.71 -8.70
CA TRP A 137 28.42 -1.27 -7.73
C TRP A 137 27.26 -0.32 -7.43
N THR A 138 27.48 0.99 -7.43
CA THR A 138 26.42 2.00 -7.29
C THR A 138 25.47 1.95 -8.48
N ALA A 139 26.02 1.88 -9.70
CA ALA A 139 25.21 1.78 -10.91
C ALA A 139 24.39 0.48 -10.95
N ILE A 140 24.97 -0.65 -10.56
CA ILE A 140 24.28 -1.95 -10.48
C ILE A 140 23.19 -1.91 -9.41
N TYR A 141 23.48 -1.42 -8.20
CA TYR A 141 22.51 -1.29 -7.09
C TYR A 141 21.26 -0.55 -7.53
N LEU A 142 21.43 0.67 -8.05
CA LEU A 142 20.33 1.54 -8.45
C LEU A 142 19.59 0.96 -9.66
N SER A 143 20.32 0.45 -10.67
CA SER A 143 19.70 -0.15 -11.86
C SER A 143 18.83 -1.36 -11.51
N ALA A 144 19.33 -2.25 -10.66
CA ALA A 144 18.60 -3.43 -10.24
C ALA A 144 17.34 -3.04 -9.45
N TYR A 145 17.45 -2.10 -8.51
CA TYR A 145 16.32 -1.56 -7.76
C TYR A 145 15.26 -0.91 -8.68
N LEU A 146 15.65 0.08 -9.49
CA LEU A 146 14.74 0.83 -10.35
C LEU A 146 14.07 -0.07 -11.39
N SER A 147 14.83 -0.97 -12.00
CA SER A 147 14.30 -1.94 -12.96
C SER A 147 13.30 -2.90 -12.31
N LEU A 148 13.58 -3.38 -11.10
CA LEU A 148 12.66 -4.24 -10.36
C LEU A 148 11.34 -3.53 -10.07
N VAL A 149 11.39 -2.27 -9.62
CA VAL A 149 10.17 -1.46 -9.41
C VAL A 149 9.42 -1.24 -10.72
N ALA A 150 10.13 -0.91 -11.81
CA ALA A 150 9.53 -0.73 -13.13
C ALA A 150 8.83 -2.01 -13.62
N ILE A 151 9.45 -3.18 -13.45
CA ILE A 151 8.88 -4.47 -13.85
C ILE A 151 7.61 -4.77 -13.02
N ILE A 152 7.64 -4.57 -11.71
CA ILE A 152 6.46 -4.78 -10.86
C ILE A 152 5.32 -3.81 -11.25
N ALA A 153 5.65 -2.55 -11.57
CA ALA A 153 4.70 -1.57 -12.06
C ALA A 153 4.10 -1.97 -13.41
N ALA A 154 4.92 -2.45 -14.35
CA ALA A 154 4.46 -2.93 -15.66
C ALA A 154 3.57 -4.17 -15.55
N LEU A 155 3.91 -5.12 -14.68
CA LEU A 155 3.06 -6.28 -14.38
C LEU A 155 1.72 -5.86 -13.76
N SER A 156 1.74 -4.87 -12.88
CA SER A 156 0.52 -4.29 -12.28
C SER A 156 -0.36 -3.63 -13.33
N LEU A 157 0.26 -2.87 -14.24
CA LEU A 157 -0.42 -2.23 -15.37
C LEU A 157 -1.07 -3.29 -16.29
N GLY A 158 -0.33 -4.32 -16.68
CA GLY A 158 -0.85 -5.42 -17.50
C GLY A 158 -2.01 -6.17 -16.82
N ALA A 159 -1.93 -6.39 -15.51
CA ALA A 159 -3.02 -6.99 -14.75
C ALA A 159 -4.31 -6.14 -14.81
N ILE A 160 -4.19 -4.81 -14.66
CA ILE A 160 -5.32 -3.88 -14.70
C ILE A 160 -5.91 -3.74 -16.11
N LEU A 161 -5.07 -3.58 -17.14
CA LEU A 161 -5.52 -3.40 -18.53
C LEU A 161 -6.33 -4.61 -19.03
N GLY A 162 -5.91 -5.81 -18.65
CA GLY A 162 -6.65 -7.04 -18.96
C GLY A 162 -7.80 -7.35 -18.00
N SER A 163 -8.29 -6.40 -17.20
CA SER A 163 -9.46 -6.57 -16.32
C SER A 163 -10.64 -5.74 -16.82
N SER A 164 -11.87 -6.16 -16.50
CA SER A 164 -13.08 -5.38 -16.74
C SER A 164 -13.20 -4.16 -15.81
N LYS A 165 -12.58 -4.22 -14.63
CA LYS A 165 -12.63 -3.15 -13.60
C LYS A 165 -11.40 -2.24 -13.69
N ARG A 166 -11.28 -1.52 -14.81
CA ARG A 166 -10.14 -0.64 -15.10
C ARG A 166 -10.22 0.64 -14.27
N SER A 167 -9.23 0.86 -13.40
CA SER A 167 -9.07 2.16 -12.73
C SER A 167 -8.10 3.03 -13.51
N LYS A 168 -8.61 4.13 -14.09
CA LYS A 168 -7.81 5.12 -14.84
C LYS A 168 -6.66 5.71 -14.00
N ILE A 169 -6.89 5.91 -12.69
CA ILE A 169 -5.90 6.46 -11.76
C ILE A 169 -4.70 5.51 -11.64
N PHE A 170 -4.95 4.21 -11.44
CA PHE A 170 -3.88 3.23 -11.33
C PHE A 170 -3.16 3.00 -12.66
N ILE A 171 -3.88 3.02 -13.79
CA ILE A 171 -3.27 2.95 -15.13
C ILE A 171 -2.31 4.11 -15.32
N ALA A 172 -2.76 5.35 -15.13
CA ALA A 172 -1.91 6.53 -15.27
C ALA A 172 -0.72 6.49 -14.29
N GLY A 173 -0.97 6.13 -13.03
CA GLY A 173 0.05 6.02 -12.00
C GLY A 173 1.16 5.02 -12.36
N PHE A 174 0.80 3.78 -12.72
CA PHE A 174 1.81 2.77 -13.09
C PHE A 174 2.54 3.12 -14.39
N SER A 175 1.84 3.65 -15.40
CA SER A 175 2.49 4.06 -16.64
C SER A 175 3.56 5.14 -16.40
N LEU A 176 3.27 6.13 -15.56
CA LEU A 176 4.22 7.18 -15.21
C LEU A 176 5.40 6.64 -14.39
N VAL A 177 5.17 5.71 -13.47
CA VAL A 177 6.26 5.06 -12.71
C VAL A 177 7.17 4.24 -13.63
N VAL A 178 6.60 3.48 -14.57
CA VAL A 178 7.39 2.72 -15.55
C VAL A 178 8.24 3.67 -16.39
N LEU A 179 7.63 4.73 -16.93
CA LEU A 179 8.34 5.75 -17.70
C LEU A 179 9.47 6.40 -16.88
N GLY A 180 9.17 6.88 -15.68
CA GLY A 180 10.13 7.53 -14.80
C GLY A 180 11.33 6.64 -14.49
N ASN A 181 11.09 5.42 -14.02
CA ASN A 181 12.18 4.48 -13.71
C ASN A 181 13.00 4.08 -14.94
N THR A 182 12.36 3.98 -16.12
CA THR A 182 13.08 3.65 -17.36
C THR A 182 14.02 4.79 -17.76
N VAL A 183 13.52 6.03 -17.70
CA VAL A 183 14.32 7.24 -17.95
C VAL A 183 15.47 7.34 -16.95
N ASP A 184 15.22 7.06 -15.67
CA ASP A 184 16.24 7.15 -14.62
C ASP A 184 17.34 6.09 -14.78
N VAL A 185 16.98 4.84 -15.13
CA VAL A 185 17.98 3.81 -15.46
C VAL A 185 18.84 4.22 -16.65
N ILE A 186 18.24 4.78 -17.71
CA ILE A 186 18.98 5.27 -18.87
C ILE A 186 19.93 6.40 -18.46
N LEU A 187 19.41 7.42 -17.78
CA LEU A 187 20.18 8.56 -17.28
C LEU A 187 21.36 8.10 -16.43
N LEU A 188 21.10 7.17 -15.50
CA LEU A 188 22.09 6.61 -14.59
C LEU A 188 23.25 5.96 -15.34
N TRP A 189 22.96 5.12 -16.34
CA TRP A 189 24.03 4.50 -17.13
C TRP A 189 24.78 5.52 -17.97
N MET A 190 24.09 6.51 -18.53
CA MET A 190 24.76 7.57 -19.28
C MET A 190 25.67 8.42 -18.39
N GLN A 191 25.29 8.67 -17.13
CA GLN A 191 26.12 9.35 -16.12
C GLN A 191 27.31 8.48 -15.71
N HIS A 192 27.08 7.19 -15.42
CA HIS A 192 28.14 6.25 -15.06
C HIS A 192 29.22 6.12 -16.15
N LEU A 193 28.80 6.09 -17.41
CA LEU A 193 29.70 6.01 -18.57
C LEU A 193 30.27 7.37 -19.00
N ASN A 194 29.87 8.47 -18.35
CA ASN A 194 30.26 9.84 -18.71
C ASN A 194 29.94 10.24 -20.16
N VAL A 195 28.82 9.74 -20.71
CA VAL A 195 28.39 10.01 -22.10
C VAL A 195 27.26 11.02 -22.22
N VAL A 196 26.79 11.58 -21.10
CA VAL A 196 25.68 12.56 -21.07
C VAL A 196 26.21 13.99 -20.96
N SER A 197 25.64 14.89 -21.76
CA SER A 197 25.88 16.32 -21.61
C SER A 197 25.06 16.91 -20.44
N ALA A 198 25.56 17.94 -19.78
CA ALA A 198 24.84 18.64 -18.70
C ALA A 198 23.37 19.03 -19.03
N PRO A 199 23.05 19.61 -20.21
CA PRO A 199 21.66 19.94 -20.54
C PRO A 199 20.78 18.71 -20.70
N LEU A 200 21.28 17.64 -21.32
CA LEU A 200 20.54 16.40 -21.49
C LEU A 200 20.30 15.71 -20.14
N SER A 201 21.31 15.69 -19.26
CA SER A 201 21.17 15.14 -17.91
C SER A 201 20.09 15.87 -17.11
N THR A 202 20.04 17.20 -17.19
CA THR A 202 19.03 18.02 -16.52
C THR A 202 17.63 17.75 -17.05
N LEU A 203 17.48 17.63 -18.38
CA LEU A 203 16.22 17.30 -19.02
C LEU A 203 15.71 15.92 -18.60
N LEU A 204 16.54 14.88 -18.72
CA LEU A 204 16.16 13.51 -18.36
C LEU A 204 15.83 13.40 -16.88
N TYR A 205 16.60 14.05 -16.00
CA TYR A 205 16.31 14.11 -14.57
C TYR A 205 14.96 14.79 -14.30
N SER A 206 14.65 15.90 -14.99
CA SER A 206 13.36 16.59 -14.86
C SER A 206 12.19 15.70 -15.31
N VAL A 207 12.35 14.96 -16.41
CA VAL A 207 11.36 13.99 -16.90
C VAL A 207 11.16 12.86 -15.88
N TYR A 208 12.25 12.32 -15.34
CA TYR A 208 12.20 11.31 -14.28
C TYR A 208 11.42 11.82 -13.06
N VAL A 209 11.81 12.97 -12.50
CA VAL A 209 11.17 13.54 -11.30
C VAL A 209 9.68 13.79 -11.58
N ALA A 210 9.36 14.43 -12.70
CA ALA A 210 7.97 14.70 -13.06
C ALA A 210 7.15 13.41 -13.22
N ALA A 211 7.66 12.41 -13.93
CA ALA A 211 6.95 11.16 -14.18
C ALA A 211 6.84 10.30 -12.90
N PHE A 212 7.95 10.01 -12.23
CA PHE A 212 7.98 9.11 -11.08
C PHE A 212 7.14 9.65 -9.92
N PHE A 213 7.36 10.90 -9.50
CA PHE A 213 6.62 11.47 -8.36
C PHE A 213 5.14 11.67 -8.68
N SER A 214 4.78 12.14 -9.88
CA SER A 214 3.37 12.23 -10.28
C SER A 214 2.71 10.85 -10.30
N GLY A 215 3.41 9.84 -10.82
CA GLY A 215 2.96 8.45 -10.80
C GLY A 215 2.73 7.94 -9.37
N ALA A 216 3.71 8.12 -8.49
CA ALA A 216 3.62 7.75 -7.08
C ALA A 216 2.47 8.46 -6.35
N ILE A 217 2.26 9.76 -6.60
CA ILE A 217 1.13 10.53 -6.05
C ILE A 217 -0.20 9.96 -6.52
N LEU A 218 -0.36 9.68 -7.82
CA LEU A 218 -1.60 9.07 -8.34
C LEU A 218 -1.88 7.70 -7.71
N LEU A 219 -0.85 6.87 -7.55
CA LEU A 219 -0.97 5.57 -6.88
C LEU A 219 -1.38 5.74 -5.41
N CYS A 220 -0.79 6.71 -4.70
CA CYS A 220 -1.16 7.04 -3.33
C CYS A 220 -2.60 7.52 -3.22
N VAL A 221 -3.05 8.42 -4.10
CA VAL A 221 -4.44 8.90 -4.15
C VAL A 221 -5.41 7.75 -4.43
N GLY A 222 -5.09 6.88 -5.38
CA GLY A 222 -5.88 5.69 -5.68
C GLY A 222 -5.99 4.76 -4.46
N PHE A 223 -4.87 4.52 -3.78
CA PHE A 223 -4.81 3.71 -2.58
C PHE A 223 -5.58 4.31 -1.41
N LEU A 224 -5.41 5.61 -1.13
CA LEU A 224 -6.11 6.32 -0.07
C LEU A 224 -7.61 6.34 -0.30
N ARG A 225 -8.06 6.63 -1.53
CA ARG A 225 -9.48 6.58 -1.89
C ARG A 225 -10.09 5.20 -1.66
N GLY A 226 -9.37 4.14 -2.06
CA GLY A 226 -9.78 2.76 -1.79
C GLY A 226 -9.81 2.42 -0.29
N SER A 227 -8.79 2.87 0.45
CA SER A 227 -8.67 2.63 1.89
C SER A 227 -9.74 3.35 2.70
N VAL A 228 -10.03 4.62 2.40
CA VAL A 228 -11.10 5.40 3.05
C VAL A 228 -12.47 4.77 2.77
N ARG A 229 -12.73 4.35 1.53
CA ARG A 229 -13.97 3.64 1.20
C ARG A 229 -14.11 2.34 2.00
N SER A 230 -13.05 1.51 2.01
CA SER A 230 -13.04 0.25 2.75
C SER A 230 -13.21 0.46 4.25
N LEU A 231 -12.59 1.49 4.83
CA LEU A 231 -12.73 1.84 6.23
C LEU A 231 -14.15 2.32 6.55
N ARG A 232 -14.74 3.16 5.69
CA ARG A 232 -16.13 3.61 5.84
C ARG A 232 -17.10 2.43 5.81
N GLU A 233 -16.94 1.52 4.85
CA GLU A 233 -17.75 0.29 4.76
C GLU A 233 -17.58 -0.55 6.04
N TYR A 234 -16.34 -0.75 6.50
CA TYR A 234 -16.03 -1.46 7.74
C TYR A 234 -16.71 -0.83 8.96
N CYS A 235 -16.51 0.47 9.20
CA CYS A 235 -17.09 1.18 10.33
C CYS A 235 -18.63 1.16 10.29
N THR A 236 -19.21 1.25 9.10
CA THR A 236 -20.66 1.15 8.91
C THR A 236 -21.14 -0.22 9.38
N PHE A 237 -20.60 -1.31 8.83
CA PHE A 237 -21.02 -2.66 9.24
C PHE A 237 -20.72 -2.96 10.70
N LEU A 238 -19.61 -2.45 11.25
CA LEU A 238 -19.27 -2.62 12.66
C LEU A 238 -20.30 -1.92 13.55
N PHE A 239 -20.69 -0.70 13.22
CA PHE A 239 -21.73 0.03 13.94
C PHE A 239 -23.06 -0.74 13.97
N TYR A 240 -23.52 -1.23 12.81
CA TYR A 240 -24.77 -2.00 12.73
C TYR A 240 -24.67 -3.34 13.47
N ALA A 241 -23.55 -4.06 13.34
CA ALA A 241 -23.34 -5.31 14.06
C ALA A 241 -23.34 -5.10 15.59
N LEU A 242 -22.67 -4.06 16.09
CA LEU A 242 -22.66 -3.74 17.52
C LEU A 242 -24.05 -3.34 18.04
N ARG A 243 -24.85 -2.65 17.21
CA ARG A 243 -26.23 -2.29 17.56
C ARG A 243 -27.16 -3.51 17.59
N LEU A 244 -27.08 -4.39 16.58
CA LEU A 244 -27.85 -5.64 16.53
C LEU A 244 -27.46 -6.59 17.67
N ARG A 245 -26.16 -6.63 18.01
CA ARG A 245 -25.67 -7.36 19.17
C ARG A 245 -26.35 -6.91 20.46
N ARG A 246 -26.54 -5.60 20.67
CA ARG A 246 -27.26 -5.11 21.86
C ARG A 246 -28.70 -5.60 21.91
N VAL A 247 -29.38 -5.67 20.76
CA VAL A 247 -30.75 -6.24 20.66
C VAL A 247 -30.74 -7.72 21.07
N LEU A 248 -29.81 -8.51 20.54
CA LEU A 248 -29.65 -9.93 20.92
C LEU A 248 -29.26 -10.12 22.39
N GLY A 249 -28.45 -9.21 22.94
CA GLY A 249 -28.06 -9.20 24.35
C GLY A 249 -29.26 -8.96 25.27
N ARG A 250 -30.18 -8.06 24.90
CA ARG A 250 -31.44 -7.86 25.63
C ARG A 250 -32.30 -9.13 25.67
N ALA A 251 -32.24 -9.94 24.62
CA ALA A 251 -32.95 -11.22 24.55
C ALA A 251 -32.19 -12.39 25.22
N GLY A 252 -31.04 -12.15 25.85
CA GLY A 252 -30.23 -13.17 26.52
C GLY A 252 -29.56 -14.18 25.57
N LEU A 253 -29.47 -13.86 24.28
CA LEU A 253 -29.00 -14.79 23.23
C LEU A 253 -27.61 -14.43 22.68
N ASP A 254 -26.99 -13.36 23.16
CA ASP A 254 -25.64 -12.99 22.75
C ASP A 254 -24.58 -13.78 23.53
N LYS A 255 -23.85 -14.65 22.81
CA LYS A 255 -22.66 -15.35 23.33
C LYS A 255 -21.39 -15.00 22.55
N ARG A 256 -21.45 -14.06 21.60
CA ARG A 256 -20.34 -13.86 20.66
C ARG A 256 -19.27 -12.94 21.25
N PRO A 257 -17.97 -13.29 21.18
CA PRO A 257 -16.89 -12.38 21.54
C PRO A 257 -16.95 -11.08 20.71
N LEU A 258 -16.64 -9.92 21.32
CA LEU A 258 -16.54 -8.64 20.57
C LEU A 258 -15.49 -8.71 19.46
N LEU A 259 -14.42 -9.47 19.70
CA LEU A 259 -13.33 -9.65 18.77
C LEU A 259 -13.78 -10.30 17.45
N ASP A 260 -14.73 -11.25 17.50
CA ASP A 260 -15.25 -11.93 16.32
C ASP A 260 -16.11 -11.00 15.47
N VAL A 261 -16.90 -10.14 16.13
CA VAL A 261 -17.68 -9.08 15.46
C VAL A 261 -16.75 -8.09 14.76
N ALA A 262 -15.64 -7.71 15.41
CA ALA A 262 -14.69 -6.75 14.86
C ALA A 262 -13.87 -7.31 13.69
N ARG A 263 -13.62 -8.62 13.64
CA ARG A 263 -12.88 -9.28 12.55
C ARG A 263 -13.69 -9.29 11.24
N GLU A 264 -14.96 -9.65 11.31
CA GLU A 264 -15.82 -9.81 10.14
C GLU A 264 -17.18 -9.10 10.33
N PRO A 265 -17.20 -7.76 10.43
CA PRO A 265 -18.40 -7.03 10.83
C PRO A 265 -19.56 -7.19 9.85
N LYS A 266 -19.28 -7.39 8.56
CA LYS A 266 -20.32 -7.64 7.54
C LYS A 266 -21.01 -8.99 7.73
N ILE A 267 -20.23 -10.05 7.99
CA ILE A 267 -20.76 -11.40 8.24
C ILE A 267 -21.47 -11.42 9.60
N ALA A 268 -20.87 -10.80 10.62
CA ALA A 268 -21.50 -10.65 11.93
C ALA A 268 -22.83 -9.90 11.83
N CYS A 269 -22.89 -8.78 11.09
CA CYS A 269 -24.12 -8.04 10.84
C CYS A 269 -25.18 -8.91 10.17
N TYR A 270 -24.82 -9.67 9.13
CA TYR A 270 -25.73 -10.58 8.44
C TYR A 270 -26.29 -11.67 9.37
N GLN A 271 -25.41 -12.38 10.08
CA GLN A 271 -25.81 -13.45 11.01
C GLN A 271 -26.65 -12.92 12.18
N MET A 272 -26.30 -11.76 12.72
CA MET A 272 -27.08 -11.13 13.79
C MET A 272 -28.45 -10.67 13.30
N LEU A 273 -28.55 -10.17 12.07
CA LEU A 273 -29.83 -9.78 11.48
C LEU A 273 -30.76 -11.00 11.33
N ILE A 274 -30.23 -12.15 10.90
CA ILE A 274 -30.98 -13.42 10.85
C ILE A 274 -31.49 -13.79 12.24
N HIS A 275 -30.62 -13.80 13.25
CA HIS A 275 -31.03 -14.16 14.61
C HIS A 275 -32.08 -13.19 15.20
N VAL A 276 -31.99 -11.90 14.90
CA VAL A 276 -33.02 -10.92 15.30
C VAL A 276 -34.34 -11.22 14.59
N ARG A 277 -34.33 -11.57 13.30
CA ARG A 277 -35.54 -11.98 12.57
C ARG A 277 -36.15 -13.26 13.15
N ASP A 278 -35.33 -14.26 13.43
CA ASP A 278 -35.79 -15.51 14.05
C ASP A 278 -36.44 -15.26 15.42
N LEU A 279 -35.89 -14.33 16.21
CA LEU A 279 -36.47 -13.93 17.50
C LEU A 279 -37.85 -13.28 17.36
N VAL A 280 -38.00 -12.37 16.40
CA VAL A 280 -39.27 -11.70 16.13
C VAL A 280 -40.32 -12.70 15.65
N THR A 281 -39.96 -13.53 14.67
CA THR A 281 -40.90 -14.44 14.01
C THR A 281 -41.24 -15.66 14.87
N LEU A 282 -40.25 -16.29 15.51
CA LEU A 282 -40.44 -17.57 16.22
C LEU A 282 -40.73 -17.41 17.71
N LYS A 283 -40.21 -16.35 18.35
CA LYS A 283 -40.35 -16.14 19.80
C LYS A 283 -41.23 -14.95 20.16
N GLY A 284 -41.83 -14.28 19.18
CA GLY A 284 -42.71 -13.13 19.41
C GLY A 284 -42.01 -11.94 20.07
N PHE A 285 -40.70 -11.80 19.89
CA PHE A 285 -39.95 -10.71 20.50
C PHE A 285 -40.36 -9.37 19.86
N ALA A 286 -40.89 -8.45 20.67
CA ALA A 286 -41.30 -7.14 20.19
C ALA A 286 -40.08 -6.20 20.08
N LEU A 287 -39.83 -5.70 18.87
CA LEU A 287 -38.82 -4.66 18.62
C LEU A 287 -39.43 -3.27 18.83
N ASN A 288 -38.67 -2.38 19.45
CA ASN A 288 -39.07 -0.97 19.51
C ASN A 288 -38.88 -0.32 18.12
N THR A 289 -39.60 0.76 17.81
CA THR A 289 -39.48 1.52 16.54
C THR A 289 -38.03 1.80 16.09
N PRO A 290 -37.09 2.22 16.96
CA PRO A 290 -35.70 2.41 16.55
C PRO A 290 -34.96 1.11 16.20
N GLU A 291 -35.32 -0.02 16.80
CA GLU A 291 -34.73 -1.34 16.50
C GLU A 291 -35.26 -1.91 15.19
N LEU A 292 -36.55 -1.68 14.90
CA LEU A 292 -37.15 -1.99 13.60
C LEU A 292 -36.47 -1.18 12.48
N ASN A 293 -36.28 0.13 12.69
CA ASN A 293 -35.55 0.97 11.72
C ASN A 293 -34.10 0.53 11.52
N LEU A 294 -33.44 0.04 12.58
CA LEU A 294 -32.09 -0.51 12.51
C LEU A 294 -32.04 -1.77 11.65
N THR A 295 -32.97 -2.72 11.82
CA THR A 295 -33.00 -3.97 11.05
C THR A 295 -33.30 -3.70 9.57
N HIS A 296 -34.24 -2.80 9.25
CA HIS A 296 -34.49 -2.38 7.87
C HIS A 296 -33.27 -1.74 7.20
N LYS A 297 -32.56 -0.85 7.91
CA LYS A 297 -31.33 -0.23 7.38
C LYS A 297 -30.20 -1.23 7.20
N ALA A 298 -30.04 -2.17 8.13
CA ALA A 298 -29.05 -3.24 8.03
C ALA A 298 -29.35 -4.16 6.83
N ASP A 299 -30.62 -4.48 6.59
CA ASP A 299 -31.06 -5.30 5.45
C ASP A 299 -30.79 -4.60 4.12
N ALA A 300 -31.17 -3.32 3.99
CA ALA A 300 -30.88 -2.52 2.81
C ALA A 300 -29.37 -2.46 2.50
N LEU A 301 -28.53 -2.27 3.52
CA LEU A 301 -27.07 -2.28 3.37
C LEU A 301 -26.51 -3.62 2.88
N LEU A 302 -27.13 -4.74 3.26
CA LEU A 302 -26.72 -6.08 2.84
C LEU A 302 -27.22 -6.41 1.42
N ILE A 303 -28.34 -5.84 1.00
CA ILE A 303 -28.83 -5.91 -0.39
C ILE A 303 -27.92 -5.11 -1.33
N ASP A 304 -27.57 -3.88 -0.95
CA ASP A 304 -26.67 -3.01 -1.73
C ASP A 304 -25.22 -3.52 -1.77
N SER A 305 -24.84 -4.35 -0.80
CA SER A 305 -23.53 -4.95 -0.70
C SER A 305 -23.68 -6.44 -0.36
N PRO A 306 -24.01 -7.30 -1.34
CA PRO A 306 -24.18 -8.73 -1.08
C PRO A 306 -22.86 -9.35 -0.58
N LEU A 307 -22.97 -10.43 0.19
CA LEU A 307 -21.82 -11.26 0.52
C LEU A 307 -21.31 -11.87 -0.80
N LYS A 308 -20.03 -11.69 -1.11
CA LYS A 308 -19.42 -12.38 -2.24
C LYS A 308 -19.36 -13.85 -1.89
N THR A 309 -20.10 -14.68 -2.61
CA THR A 309 -19.96 -16.13 -2.55
C THR A 309 -18.55 -16.48 -2.99
N SER A 310 -17.77 -17.08 -2.09
CA SER A 310 -16.52 -17.73 -2.47
C SER A 310 -16.87 -19.02 -3.20
N THR A 311 -16.98 -18.94 -4.53
CA THR A 311 -16.85 -20.09 -5.42
C THR A 311 -15.38 -20.33 -5.72
#